data_AF-A0A7W1H5L0-F1
#
_entry.id   AF-A0A7W1H5L0-F1
#
_cell.length_a   1.000
_cell.length_b   1.000
_cell.length_c   1.000
_cell.angle_alpha   90.00
_cell.angle_beta   90.00
_cell.angle_gamma   90.00
#
_symmetry.space_group_name_H-M   'P 1'
#
loop_
_entity.id
_entity.type
_entity.pdbx_description
1 polymer ?
#
loop_
_entity_poly.entity_id
_entity_poly.type
_entity_poly.pdbx_seq_one_letter_code
_entity_poly.pdbx_strand_id
1 'polypeptide(L)' 'MSEPSTYRPLVFTVVEDDGETVTIEISEEDYQADLAAGIDEEHTLKSGRYKMKRGGFLKRHTELKLKEKVAIR' A
#
# COMPACT_ATOMS: atom_id res chain seq x y z
N MET A 1 -4.50 -26.92 12.89
CA MET A 1 -5.57 -25.92 12.76
C MET A 1 -4.92 -24.74 12.07
N SER A 2 -5.29 -24.43 10.83
CA SER A 2 -4.80 -23.21 10.18
C SER A 2 -5.70 -22.08 10.66
N GLU A 3 -5.16 -21.19 11.48
CA GLU A 3 -5.84 -19.98 11.90
C GLU A 3 -6.25 -19.20 10.64
N PRO A 4 -7.43 -18.57 10.62
CA PRO A 4 -7.77 -17.68 9.52
C PRO A 4 -6.77 -16.53 9.58
N SER A 5 -5.78 -16.51 8.68
CA SER A 5 -4.97 -15.31 8.48
C SER A 5 -5.98 -14.23 8.10
N THR A 6 -6.23 -13.29 9.01
CA THR A 6 -7.08 -12.13 8.73
C THR A 6 -6.31 -11.32 7.70
N TYR A 7 -6.48 -11.65 6.43
CA TYR A 7 -5.78 -11.02 5.33
C TYR A 7 -6.36 -9.62 5.18
N ARG A 8 -5.80 -8.67 5.93
CA ARG A 8 -6.07 -7.25 5.79
C ARG A 8 -5.19 -6.71 4.67
N PRO A 9 -5.75 -5.99 3.69
CA PRO A 9 -4.94 -5.28 2.70
C PRO A 9 -4.05 -4.26 3.39
N LEU A 10 -2.77 -4.21 3.01
CA LEU A 10 -1.84 -3.18 3.48
C LEU A 10 -2.43 -1.79 3.20
N VAL A 11 -2.54 -0.96 4.23
CA VAL A 11 -3.01 0.42 4.10
C VAL A 11 -1.81 1.32 3.84
N PHE A 12 -1.92 2.19 2.82
CA PHE A 12 -0.88 3.15 2.46
C PHE A 12 -1.50 4.38 1.80
N THR A 13 -0.74 5.47 1.83
CA THR A 13 -1.07 6.70 1.10
C THR A 13 -0.06 6.93 -0.01
N VAL A 14 -0.52 7.18 -1.24
CA VAL A 14 0.37 7.66 -2.32
C VAL A 14 0.63 9.15 -2.10
N VAL A 15 1.88 9.53 -1.87
CA VAL A 15 2.29 10.91 -1.61
C VAL A 15 2.95 11.58 -2.81
N GLU A 16 3.51 10.81 -3.75
CA GLU A 16 4.11 11.30 -4.99
C GLU A 16 3.97 10.25 -6.10
N ASP A 17 3.64 10.69 -7.32
CA ASP A 17 3.73 9.90 -8.56
C ASP A 17 4.30 10.81 -9.66
N ASP A 18 5.52 10.55 -10.11
CA ASP A 18 6.20 11.32 -11.16
C ASP A 18 6.06 10.70 -12.56
N GLY A 19 5.25 9.65 -12.70
CA GLY A 19 5.05 8.91 -13.96
C GLY A 19 6.03 7.75 -14.17
N GLU A 20 7.16 7.71 -13.47
CA GLU A 20 8.12 6.60 -13.48
C GLU A 20 8.20 5.87 -12.14
N THR A 21 8.04 6.63 -11.06
CA THR A 21 8.12 6.18 -9.69
C THR A 21 6.95 6.69 -8.86
N VAL A 22 6.59 5.90 -7.85
CA VAL A 22 5.56 6.21 -6.88
C VAL A 22 6.22 6.18 -5.50
N THR A 23 5.97 7.20 -4.71
CA THR A 23 6.32 7.21 -3.28
C THR A 23 5.04 6.98 -2.49
N ILE A 24 5.03 5.93 -1.67
CA ILE A 24 3.97 5.69 -0.69
C ILE A 24 4.45 6.03 0.72
N GLU A 25 3.52 6.34 1.59
CA GLU A 25 3.73 6.54 3.02
C GLU A 25 2.87 5.54 3.79
N ILE A 26 3.49 4.89 4.78
CA ILE A 26 2.83 4.10 5.81
C ILE A 26 2.88 4.92 7.10
N SER A 27 1.72 5.26 7.65
CA SER A 27 1.67 5.97 8.92
C SER A 27 2.00 5.03 10.08
N GLU A 28 2.41 5.60 11.23
CA GLU A 28 2.58 4.80 12.45
C GLU A 28 1.26 4.15 12.87
N GLU A 29 0.14 4.85 12.71
CA GLU A 29 -1.18 4.32 13.02
C GLU A 29 -1.52 3.08 12.17
N ASP A 30 -1.27 3.14 10.85
CA ASP A 30 -1.51 2.02 9.94
C ASP A 30 -0.61 0.82 10.27
N TYR A 31 0.67 1.06 10.54
CA TYR A 31 1.61 0.01 10.95
C TYR A 31 1.14 -0.68 12.24
N GLN A 32 0.80 0.08 13.26
CA GLN A 32 0.30 -0.48 14.53
C GLN A 32 -1.03 -1.21 14.34
N ALA A 33 -1.90 -0.74 13.43
CA ALA A 33 -3.17 -1.38 13.14
C ALA A 33 -2.98 -2.73 12.41
N ASP A 34 -1.92 -2.89 11.61
CA ASP A 34 -1.54 -4.17 11.00
C ASP A 34 -0.98 -5.15 12.05
N LEU A 35 -0.12 -4.68 12.95
CA LEU A 35 0.37 -5.50 14.06
C LEU A 35 -0.77 -5.95 14.98
N ALA A 36 -1.70 -5.06 15.30
CA ALA A 36 -2.88 -5.37 16.10
C ALA A 36 -3.84 -6.36 15.39
N ALA A 37 -3.78 -6.44 14.06
CA ALA A 37 -4.51 -7.42 13.26
C ALA A 37 -3.80 -8.79 13.20
N GLY A 38 -2.62 -8.92 13.83
CA GLY A 38 -1.83 -10.14 13.88
C GLY A 38 -0.91 -10.35 12.67
N ILE A 39 -0.62 -9.30 11.89
CA ILE A 39 0.38 -9.37 10.83
C ILE A 39 1.76 -9.22 11.47
N ASP A 40 2.64 -10.19 11.25
CA ASP A 40 4.01 -10.13 11.77
C ASP A 40 4.79 -8.95 11.19
N GLU A 41 5.70 -8.39 11.99
CA GLU A 41 6.57 -7.28 11.58
C GLU A 41 7.40 -7.58 10.31
N GLU A 42 7.70 -8.86 10.05
CA GLU A 42 8.41 -9.32 8.84
C GLU A 42 7.54 -9.39 7.59
N HIS A 43 6.21 -9.30 7.76
CA HIS A 43 5.21 -9.41 6.69
C HIS A 43 4.45 -8.11 6.44
N THR A 44 4.71 -7.05 7.21
CA THR A 44 4.20 -5.69 6.96
C THR A 44 5.34 -4.71 6.66
N LEU A 45 5.00 -3.53 6.12
CA LEU A 45 5.93 -2.42 5.99
C LEU A 45 5.89 -1.58 7.26
N LYS A 46 7.07 -1.22 7.78
CA LYS A 46 7.18 -0.27 8.89
C LYS A 46 6.66 1.10 8.50
N SER A 47 6.39 1.93 9.50
CA SER A 47 6.07 3.33 9.26
C SER A 47 7.21 4.04 8.53
N GLY A 48 6.85 4.87 7.54
CA GLY A 48 7.83 5.59 6.72
C GLY A 48 7.44 5.73 5.25
N ARG A 49 8.39 6.24 4.46
CA ARG A 49 8.22 6.51 3.03
C ARG A 49 9.00 5.52 2.17
N TYR A 50 8.33 4.99 1.17
CA TYR A 50 8.88 3.97 0.29
C TYR A 50 8.73 4.39 -1.17
N LYS A 51 9.86 4.55 -1.86
CA LYS A 51 9.90 4.85 -3.29
C LYS A 51 9.99 3.56 -4.10
N MET A 52 9.14 3.43 -5.11
CA MET A 52 9.08 2.23 -5.95
C MET A 52 8.81 2.56 -7.41
N LYS A 53 9.15 1.62 -8.31
CA LYS A 53 8.85 1.76 -9.75
C LYS A 53 7.35 1.68 -9.99
N ARG A 54 6.78 2.71 -10.64
CA ARG A 54 5.35 2.86 -10.92
C ARG A 54 4.77 1.64 -11.64
N GLY A 55 5.47 1.17 -12.68
CA GLY A 55 5.04 0.03 -13.46
C GLY A 55 4.90 -1.26 -12.64
N GLY A 56 5.77 -1.48 -11.65
CA GLY A 56 5.68 -2.62 -10.74
C GLY A 56 4.57 -2.45 -9.70
N PHE A 57 4.43 -1.24 -9.15
CA PHE A 57 3.39 -0.88 -8.19
C PHE A 57 1.99 -1.08 -8.76
N LEU A 58 1.70 -0.53 -9.94
CA LEU A 58 0.39 -0.64 -10.57
C LEU A 58 0.04 -2.06 -11.04
N LYS A 59 1.02 -2.96 -11.18
CA LYS A 59 0.76 -4.39 -11.43
C LYS A 59 0.22 -5.10 -10.19
N ARG A 60 0.60 -4.65 -8.99
CA ARG A 60 0.12 -5.20 -7.71
C ARG A 60 -1.15 -4.51 -7.22
N HIS A 61 -1.32 -3.23 -7.54
CA HIS A 61 -2.47 -2.41 -7.16
C HIS A 61 -3.31 -2.05 -8.37
N THR A 62 -3.91 -3.06 -8.99
CA THR A 62 -4.72 -2.86 -10.21
C THR A 62 -5.95 -1.99 -9.97
N GLU A 63 -6.45 -1.95 -8.73
CA GLU A 63 -7.54 -1.09 -8.26
C GLU A 63 -7.24 0.41 -8.42
N LEU A 64 -5.96 0.80 -8.39
CA LEU A 64 -5.55 2.19 -8.57
C LEU A 64 -5.59 2.62 -10.05
N LYS A 65 -5.47 1.68 -11.00
CA LYS A 65 -5.54 1.97 -12.45
C LYS A 65 -6.92 2.48 -12.89
N LEU A 66 -7.98 2.14 -12.15
CA LEU A 66 -9.34 2.54 -12.50
C LEU A 66 -9.63 4.03 -12.25
N LYS A 67 -8.77 4.74 -11.49
CA LYS A 67 -8.95 6.17 -11.19
C LYS A 67 -8.41 7.13 -12.27
N GLU A 68 -7.74 6.66 -13.32
CA GLU A 68 -7.18 7.53 -14.38
C GLU A 68 -8.21 8.06 -15.40
N LYS A 69 -9.54 7.86 -15.21
CA LYS A 69 -10.55 8.34 -16.17
C LYS A 69 -11.75 9.04 -15.55
N VAL A 70 -11.54 10.13 -14.82
CA VAL A 70 -12.50 11.24 -14.77
C VAL A 70 -11.73 12.57 -14.72
N ALA A 71 -11.01 12.88 -15.80
CA ALA A 71 -10.77 14.29 -16.15
C ALA A 71 -11.97 14.70 -17.01
N ILE A 72 -13.01 15.26 -16.36
CA ILE A 72 -14.08 15.95 -17.07
C ILE A 72 -13.41 17.15 -17.75
N ARG A 73 -13.43 17.12 -19.08
CA ARG A 73 -12.93 18.16 -19.95
C ARG A 73 -13.88 19.36 -19.97
#